data_AF-A0A7J4LR61-F1
#
_entry.id   AF-A0A7J4LR61-F1
#
_cell.length_a   1.000
_cell.length_b   1.000
_cell.length_c   1.000
_cell.angle_alpha   90.00
_cell.angle_beta   90.00
_cell.angle_gamma   90.00
#
_symmetry.space_group_name_H-M   'P 1'
#
loop_
_entity.id
_entity.type
_entity.pdbx_description
1 polymer ?
#
loop_
_entity_poly.entity_id
_entity_poly.type
_entity_poly.pdbx_seq_one_letter_code
_entity_poly.pdbx_strand_id
1 'polypeptide(L)'
;MDISGFNTLLTRIVTAFNPTQYDTLVALKKRQAILYFIQMTALIFVVALLLMIPNLFSVPEMIHNEFSKFERLEIDVNYSQVEPINLPQYNPVITIDTTPSPEKTLSGFLLITDRSLYYRLTPFTKGDRIALEEENTTGIGNIVVSLLILALPTLLVLTYLYTLLKYSIIICIVAVVSFILARVARFGLELPQTFKIALFASTPMITLALLTKPYVPSLGYLEYLVYLIFFILGCIKIGDFEEVAKPKERER
;
A
#
# COMPACT_ATOMS: atom_id res chain seq x y z
N MET A 1 -14.02 20.63 -0.39
CA MET A 1 -14.26 19.53 -1.35
C MET A 1 -15.68 19.69 -1.84
N ASP A 2 -15.87 19.80 -3.15
CA ASP A 2 -17.18 19.98 -3.74
C ASP A 2 -17.98 18.66 -3.62
N ILE A 3 -19.14 18.71 -2.96
CA ILE A 3 -20.00 17.53 -2.68
C ILE A 3 -20.40 16.85 -4.01
N SER A 4 -20.46 17.62 -5.10
CA SER A 4 -20.68 17.14 -6.46
C SER A 4 -19.68 16.06 -6.89
N GLY A 5 -18.42 16.18 -6.47
CA GLY A 5 -17.34 15.26 -6.83
C GLY A 5 -17.50 13.87 -6.20
N PHE A 6 -17.95 13.82 -4.94
CA PHE A 6 -18.14 12.55 -4.23
C PHE A 6 -19.30 11.74 -4.79
N ASN A 7 -20.45 12.39 -5.01
CA ASN A 7 -21.61 11.75 -5.65
C ASN A 7 -21.26 11.22 -7.04
N THR A 8 -20.46 11.98 -7.80
CA THR A 8 -19.98 11.54 -9.12
C THR A 8 -19.09 10.29 -9.03
N LEU A 9 -18.22 10.19 -8.02
CA LEU A 9 -17.37 9.01 -7.81
C LEU A 9 -18.22 7.76 -7.50
N LEU A 10 -19.15 7.86 -6.56
CA LEU A 10 -20.03 6.74 -6.19
C LEU A 10 -20.86 6.25 -7.37
N THR A 11 -21.47 7.16 -8.13
CA THR A 11 -22.21 6.78 -9.35
C THR A 11 -21.31 6.04 -10.32
N ARG A 12 -20.08 6.51 -10.56
CA ARG A 12 -19.13 5.82 -11.45
C ARG A 12 -18.71 4.45 -10.92
N ILE A 13 -18.58 4.28 -9.61
CA ILE A 13 -18.30 2.97 -9.01
C ILE A 13 -19.45 2.01 -9.33
N VAL A 14 -20.69 2.41 -9.04
CA VAL A 14 -21.88 1.58 -9.32
C VAL A 14 -21.99 1.26 -10.82
N THR A 15 -21.79 2.25 -11.69
CA THR A 15 -21.77 2.07 -13.15
C THR A 15 -20.66 1.12 -13.60
N ALA A 16 -19.48 1.15 -12.99
CA ALA A 16 -18.37 0.25 -13.34
C ALA A 16 -18.65 -1.23 -12.98
N PHE A 17 -19.54 -1.48 -12.02
CA PHE A 17 -20.08 -2.82 -11.72
C PHE A 17 -21.16 -3.29 -12.72
N ASN A 18 -21.54 -2.46 -13.69
CA ASN A 18 -22.50 -2.80 -14.73
C ASN A 18 -21.87 -2.70 -16.14
N PRO A 19 -21.42 -3.82 -16.74
CA PRO A 19 -20.80 -3.84 -18.08
C PRO A 19 -21.69 -3.22 -19.18
N THR A 20 -23.01 -3.20 -18.99
CA THR A 20 -23.94 -2.64 -19.99
C THR A 20 -23.80 -1.12 -20.15
N GLN A 21 -23.25 -0.42 -19.14
CA GLN A 21 -23.07 1.03 -19.13
C GLN A 21 -21.65 1.48 -19.52
N TYR A 22 -20.82 0.57 -20.03
CA TYR A 22 -19.42 0.88 -20.36
C TYR A 22 -19.29 1.90 -21.50
N ASP A 23 -20.29 2.02 -22.36
CA ASP A 23 -20.40 3.06 -23.39
C ASP A 23 -20.29 4.46 -22.79
N THR A 24 -21.01 4.71 -21.70
CA THR A 24 -20.98 5.99 -20.98
C THR A 24 -19.64 6.25 -20.30
N LEU A 25 -19.02 5.20 -19.74
CA LEU A 25 -17.72 5.29 -19.05
C LEU A 25 -16.58 5.53 -20.04
N VAL A 26 -16.60 4.85 -21.19
CA VAL A 26 -15.59 4.99 -22.24
C VAL A 26 -15.72 6.34 -22.95
N ALA A 27 -16.89 6.98 -22.99
CA ALA A 27 -17.04 8.34 -23.52
C ALA A 27 -16.25 9.40 -22.71
N LEU A 28 -15.85 9.10 -21.46
CA LEU A 28 -15.11 10.03 -20.61
C LEU A 28 -13.68 10.30 -21.14
N LYS A 29 -13.15 11.48 -20.78
CA LYS A 29 -11.77 11.86 -21.10
C LYS A 29 -10.78 10.94 -20.37
N LYS A 30 -9.67 10.59 -21.01
CA LYS A 30 -8.61 9.72 -20.43
C LYS A 30 -8.17 10.17 -19.02
N ARG A 31 -7.98 11.48 -18.82
CA ARG A 31 -7.63 12.06 -17.51
C ARG A 31 -8.66 11.73 -16.42
N GLN A 32 -9.95 11.72 -16.77
CA GLN A 32 -11.02 11.40 -15.82
C GLN A 32 -11.05 9.91 -15.46
N ALA A 33 -10.76 9.02 -16.41
CA ALA A 33 -10.64 7.59 -16.14
C ALA A 33 -9.45 7.27 -15.23
N ILE A 34 -8.30 7.92 -15.46
CA ILE A 34 -7.11 7.77 -14.59
C ILE A 34 -7.40 8.33 -13.19
N LEU A 35 -8.00 9.53 -13.11
CA LEU A 35 -8.36 10.13 -11.83
C LEU A 35 -9.37 9.26 -11.07
N TYR A 36 -10.35 8.69 -11.76
CA TYR A 36 -11.29 7.72 -11.19
C TYR A 36 -10.56 6.53 -10.58
N PHE A 37 -9.64 5.89 -11.32
CA PHE A 37 -8.86 4.76 -10.81
C PHE A 37 -8.07 5.09 -9.55
N ILE A 38 -7.41 6.26 -9.52
CA ILE A 38 -6.66 6.74 -8.34
C ILE A 38 -7.61 6.96 -7.15
N GLN A 39 -8.72 7.68 -7.37
CA GLN A 39 -9.72 7.97 -6.32
C GLN A 39 -10.36 6.71 -5.77
N MET A 40 -10.68 5.77 -6.65
CA MET A 40 -11.27 4.48 -6.32
C MET A 40 -10.31 3.62 -5.51
N THR A 41 -9.04 3.53 -5.92
CA THR A 41 -8.00 2.80 -5.18
C THR A 41 -7.80 3.42 -3.79
N ALA A 42 -7.77 4.77 -3.70
CA ALA A 42 -7.67 5.47 -2.43
C ALA A 42 -8.89 5.22 -1.52
N LEU A 43 -10.11 5.23 -2.07
CA LEU A 43 -11.33 4.96 -1.32
C LEU A 43 -11.31 3.55 -0.73
N ILE A 44 -11.01 2.53 -1.53
CA ILE A 44 -10.99 1.15 -1.03
C ILE A 44 -9.82 0.94 -0.08
N PHE A 45 -8.68 1.59 -0.30
CA PHE A 45 -7.59 1.57 0.67
C PHE A 45 -8.04 2.10 2.03
N VAL A 46 -8.75 3.24 2.08
CA VAL A 46 -9.31 3.77 3.33
C VAL A 46 -10.30 2.78 3.96
N VAL A 47 -11.20 2.17 3.18
CA VAL A 47 -12.11 1.13 3.68
C VAL A 47 -11.35 -0.07 4.24
N ALA A 48 -10.31 -0.53 3.55
CA ALA A 48 -9.46 -1.62 4.00
C ALA A 48 -8.75 -1.28 5.31
N LEU A 49 -8.26 -0.05 5.48
CA LEU A 49 -7.67 0.39 6.74
C LEU A 49 -8.67 0.33 7.89
N LEU A 50 -9.90 0.78 7.67
CA LEU A 50 -10.97 0.69 8.67
C LEU A 50 -11.25 -0.78 9.05
N LEU A 51 -11.29 -1.68 8.06
CA LEU A 51 -11.47 -3.12 8.29
C LEU A 51 -10.27 -3.79 8.98
N MET A 52 -9.07 -3.20 8.89
CA MET A 52 -7.86 -3.71 9.54
C MET A 52 -7.69 -3.23 10.99
N ILE A 53 -8.46 -2.25 11.47
CA ILE A 53 -8.40 -1.75 12.86
C ILE A 53 -8.53 -2.88 13.89
N PRO A 54 -9.48 -3.82 13.78
CA PRO A 54 -9.59 -4.94 14.72
C PRO A 54 -8.29 -5.77 14.82
N ASN A 55 -7.63 -6.00 13.68
CA ASN A 55 -6.39 -6.78 13.62
C ASN A 55 -5.20 -6.01 14.20
N LEU A 56 -5.25 -4.68 14.29
CA LEU A 56 -4.18 -3.91 14.94
C LEU A 56 -4.15 -4.14 16.46
N PHE A 57 -5.27 -4.47 17.09
CA PHE A 57 -5.31 -4.74 18.52
C PHE A 57 -4.61 -6.04 18.92
N SER A 58 -4.45 -7.01 18.02
CA SER A 58 -3.72 -8.26 18.28
C SER A 58 -2.22 -8.15 18.02
N VAL A 59 -1.75 -7.08 17.37
CA VAL A 59 -0.33 -6.89 17.06
C VAL A 59 0.56 -6.88 18.32
N PRO A 60 0.23 -6.15 19.41
CA PRO A 60 1.05 -6.18 20.63
C PRO A 60 1.16 -7.59 21.23
N GLU A 61 0.07 -8.35 21.23
CA GLU A 61 0.05 -9.72 21.77
C GLU A 61 0.87 -10.68 20.88
N MET A 62 0.75 -10.57 19.55
CA MET A 62 1.57 -11.34 18.62
C MET A 62 3.06 -11.05 18.81
N ILE A 63 3.42 -9.76 18.94
CA ILE A 63 4.79 -9.34 19.22
C ILE A 63 5.28 -9.94 20.53
N HIS A 64 4.49 -9.83 21.60
CA HIS A 64 4.85 -10.39 22.89
C HIS A 64 5.04 -11.92 22.83
N ASN A 65 4.14 -12.63 22.14
CA ASN A 65 4.21 -14.08 21.96
C ASN A 65 5.40 -14.53 21.10
N GLU A 66 5.86 -13.71 20.16
CA GLU A 66 7.09 -13.99 19.41
C GLU A 66 8.34 -13.65 20.22
N PHE A 67 8.33 -12.55 21.00
CA PHE A 67 9.45 -12.18 21.87
C PHE A 67 9.64 -13.12 23.06
N SER A 68 8.56 -13.74 23.58
CA SER A 68 8.66 -14.71 24.68
C SER A 68 9.33 -16.03 24.27
N LYS A 69 9.49 -16.28 22.97
CA LYS A 69 10.26 -17.43 22.45
C LYS A 69 11.78 -17.21 22.53
N PHE A 70 12.23 -15.98 22.82
CA PHE A 70 13.64 -15.68 23.02
C PHE A 70 13.98 -15.85 24.50
N GLU A 71 14.75 -16.89 24.83
CA GLU A 71 15.25 -17.13 26.19
C GLU A 71 16.39 -16.16 26.55
N ARG A 72 17.29 -15.88 25.59
CA ARG A 72 18.38 -14.93 25.76
C ARG A 72 18.74 -14.28 24.43
N LEU A 73 18.78 -12.96 24.37
CA LEU A 73 19.36 -12.20 23.26
C LEU A 73 20.75 -11.72 23.68
N GLU A 74 21.77 -12.54 23.50
CA GLU A 74 23.16 -12.13 23.72
C GLU A 74 23.67 -11.41 22.46
N ILE A 75 23.86 -10.09 22.55
CA ILE A 75 24.58 -9.32 21.54
C ILE A 75 25.99 -9.06 22.10
N ASP A 76 26.90 -10.01 21.89
CA ASP A 76 28.31 -9.88 22.27
C ASP A 76 29.01 -8.88 21.33
N VAL A 77 28.94 -7.60 21.68
CA VAL A 77 29.73 -6.55 21.03
C VAL A 77 30.92 -6.22 21.92
N ASN A 78 32.04 -6.89 21.71
CA ASN A 78 33.31 -6.53 22.34
C ASN A 78 33.81 -5.19 21.75
N TYR A 79 33.38 -4.08 22.33
CA TYR A 79 33.73 -2.73 21.90
C TYR A 79 34.41 -1.97 23.04
N SER A 80 35.60 -1.43 22.77
CA SER A 80 36.33 -0.55 23.70
C SER A 80 36.45 0.82 23.07
N GLN A 81 35.89 1.84 23.75
CA GLN A 81 35.99 3.22 23.32
C GLN A 81 36.74 4.07 24.35
N VAL A 82 37.55 4.99 23.84
CA VAL A 82 38.26 5.99 24.63
C VAL A 82 37.40 7.25 24.80
N GLU A 83 36.51 7.53 23.85
CA GLU A 83 35.65 8.72 23.82
C GLU A 83 34.23 8.35 23.33
N PRO A 84 33.17 9.09 23.75
CA PRO A 84 31.80 8.83 23.32
C PRO A 84 31.62 9.00 21.81
N ILE A 85 30.91 8.07 21.18
CA ILE A 85 30.56 8.19 19.76
C ILE A 85 29.25 8.97 19.63
N ASN A 86 29.30 10.09 18.92
CA ASN A 86 28.16 10.95 18.62
C ASN A 86 27.70 10.76 17.17
N LEU A 87 26.45 10.33 16.99
CA LEU A 87 25.85 10.07 15.68
C LEU A 87 24.58 10.92 15.49
N PRO A 88 24.57 11.93 14.59
CA PRO A 88 25.70 12.54 13.89
C PRO A 88 26.62 13.37 14.81
N GLN A 89 27.84 13.68 14.37
CA GLN A 89 28.82 14.46 15.17
C GLN A 89 28.30 15.83 15.62
N TYR A 90 27.45 16.46 14.80
CA TYR A 90 26.82 17.74 15.09
C TYR A 90 25.32 17.51 15.34
N ASN A 91 24.84 17.84 16.54
CA ASN A 91 23.50 17.47 17.05
C ASN A 91 23.29 15.95 17.12
N PRO A 92 24.01 15.24 18.01
CA PRO A 92 23.91 13.79 18.11
C PRO A 92 22.48 13.37 18.42
N VAL A 93 21.96 12.45 17.61
CA VAL A 93 20.69 11.77 17.86
C VAL A 93 20.94 10.56 18.75
N ILE A 94 22.07 9.89 18.53
CA ILE A 94 22.51 8.72 19.29
C ILE A 94 23.90 9.02 19.85
N THR A 95 24.06 8.93 21.17
CA THR A 95 25.35 8.97 21.85
C THR A 95 25.62 7.62 22.49
N ILE A 96 26.74 7.00 22.17
CA ILE A 96 27.19 5.75 22.79
C ILE A 96 28.29 6.11 23.80
N ASP A 97 28.03 5.91 25.09
CA ASP A 97 28.98 6.24 26.16
C ASP A 97 29.02 5.10 27.19
N THR A 98 30.17 4.43 27.25
CA THR A 98 30.47 3.27 28.10
C THR A 98 31.26 3.71 29.34
N THR A 99 31.45 5.01 29.56
CA THR A 99 32.13 5.50 30.76
C THR A 99 31.23 5.34 32.00
N PRO A 100 31.79 5.09 33.19
CA PRO A 100 31.03 4.77 34.41
C PRO A 100 30.21 5.93 35.00
N SER A 101 30.17 7.12 34.36
CA SER A 101 29.41 8.29 34.83
C SER A 101 28.75 9.08 33.68
N PRO A 102 27.82 8.47 32.93
CA PRO A 102 27.25 9.07 31.72
C PRO A 102 26.16 10.14 31.99
N GLU A 103 25.72 10.31 33.24
CA GLU A 103 24.60 11.19 33.62
C GLU A 103 24.80 12.67 33.25
N LYS A 104 26.03 13.11 32.99
CA LYS A 104 26.36 14.50 32.63
C LYS A 104 26.42 14.77 31.13
N THR A 105 26.29 13.75 30.28
CA THR A 105 26.61 13.85 28.83
C THR A 105 25.44 13.44 27.92
N LEU A 106 24.20 13.74 28.30
CA LEU A 106 23.03 13.52 27.42
C LEU A 106 22.96 14.62 26.35
N SER A 107 23.71 14.47 25.27
CA SER A 107 23.64 15.37 24.11
C SER A 107 22.65 14.95 23.02
N GLY A 108 21.88 13.86 23.21
CA GLY A 108 21.00 13.30 22.17
C GLY A 108 19.70 12.65 22.63
N PHE A 109 18.98 12.02 21.68
CA PHE A 109 17.70 11.34 21.89
C PHE A 109 17.86 9.94 22.49
N LEU A 110 18.98 9.26 22.21
CA LEU A 110 19.27 7.91 22.64
C LEU A 110 20.68 7.85 23.24
N LEU A 111 20.80 7.42 24.49
CA LEU A 111 22.07 7.16 25.16
C LEU A 111 22.17 5.68 25.51
N ILE A 112 23.17 5.00 24.95
CA ILE A 112 23.45 3.58 25.20
C ILE A 112 24.64 3.50 26.14
N THR A 113 24.43 2.86 27.30
CA THR A 113 25.46 2.59 28.32
C THR A 113 25.57 1.09 28.54
N ASP A 114 26.65 0.63 29.19
CA ASP A 114 26.88 -0.80 29.47
C ASP A 114 25.74 -1.50 30.21
N ARG A 115 24.94 -0.74 30.98
CA ARG A 115 23.91 -1.29 31.88
C ARG A 115 22.49 -0.79 31.60
N SER A 116 22.34 0.21 30.77
CA SER A 116 21.03 0.81 30.52
C SER A 116 20.98 1.58 29.21
N LEU A 117 19.78 1.63 28.65
CA LEU A 117 19.47 2.46 27.51
C LEU A 117 18.55 3.59 27.99
N TYR A 118 18.97 4.82 27.78
CA TYR A 118 18.20 6.01 28.08
C TYR A 118 17.63 6.56 26.79
N TYR A 119 16.33 6.81 26.74
CA TYR A 119 15.71 7.47 25.59
C TYR A 119 14.96 8.73 26.03
N ARG A 120 14.96 9.72 25.14
CA ARG A 120 14.34 11.02 25.35
C ARG A 120 13.52 11.38 24.12
N LEU A 121 12.20 11.29 24.19
CA LEU A 121 11.31 11.59 23.06
C LEU A 121 11.31 13.07 22.67
N THR A 122 11.54 13.98 23.62
CA THR A 122 11.57 15.43 23.37
C THR A 122 12.70 16.10 24.17
N PRO A 123 13.31 17.20 23.67
CA PRO A 123 14.43 17.88 24.34
C PRO A 123 14.07 18.52 25.70
N PHE A 124 12.84 18.35 26.19
CA PHE A 124 12.36 18.90 27.46
C PHE A 124 11.92 17.85 28.48
N THR A 125 11.73 16.58 28.11
CA THR A 125 11.36 15.52 29.05
C THR A 125 12.58 14.96 29.78
N LYS A 126 12.44 14.48 31.02
CA LYS A 126 13.50 13.67 31.64
C LYS A 126 13.61 12.36 30.84
N GLY A 127 14.84 11.90 30.58
CA GLY A 127 15.05 10.64 29.85
C GLY A 127 14.55 9.47 30.69
N ASP A 128 13.76 8.60 30.09
CA ASP A 128 13.36 7.35 30.74
C ASP A 128 14.53 6.38 30.67
N ARG A 129 14.81 5.71 31.80
CA ARG A 129 15.86 4.70 31.90
C ARG A 129 15.24 3.33 31.70
N ILE A 130 15.75 2.59 30.71
CA ILE A 130 15.51 1.16 30.58
C ILE A 130 16.72 0.46 31.17
N ALA A 131 16.57 -0.11 32.36
CA ALA A 131 17.58 -1.00 32.92
C ALA A 131 17.68 -2.26 32.06
N LEU A 132 18.90 -2.64 31.65
CA LEU A 132 19.18 -3.88 30.91
C LEU A 132 19.24 -5.10 31.86
N GLU A 133 18.61 -5.03 33.03
CA GLU A 133 18.50 -6.18 33.93
C GLU A 133 17.69 -7.30 33.25
N GLU A 134 18.07 -8.55 33.52
CA GLU A 134 17.75 -9.79 32.78
C GLU A 134 16.26 -10.16 32.65
N GLU A 135 15.31 -9.32 33.09
CA GLU A 135 13.89 -9.69 33.15
C GLU A 135 12.90 -8.67 32.56
N ASN A 136 13.37 -7.60 31.92
CA ASN A 136 12.45 -6.58 31.37
C ASN A 136 12.01 -6.85 29.91
N THR A 137 11.57 -8.07 29.62
CA THR A 137 11.02 -8.46 28.30
C THR A 137 9.78 -7.64 27.93
N THR A 138 9.03 -7.18 28.92
CA THR A 138 7.85 -6.30 28.74
C THR A 138 8.23 -4.92 28.22
N GLY A 139 9.37 -4.36 28.67
CA GLY A 139 9.89 -3.08 28.18
C GLY A 139 10.24 -3.09 26.69
N ILE A 140 10.88 -4.16 26.21
CA ILE A 140 11.27 -4.30 24.79
C ILE A 140 10.03 -4.35 23.90
N GLY A 141 9.00 -5.12 24.28
CA GLY A 141 7.75 -5.20 23.53
C GLY A 141 7.09 -3.83 23.32
N ASN A 142 7.03 -3.01 24.38
CA ASN A 142 6.44 -1.66 24.30
C ASN A 142 7.23 -0.71 23.38
N ILE A 143 8.56 -0.81 23.36
CA ILE A 143 9.42 -0.04 22.45
C ILE A 143 9.12 -0.45 21.00
N VAL A 144 9.06 -1.74 20.71
CA VAL A 144 8.77 -2.25 19.36
C VAL A 144 7.38 -1.80 18.90
N VAL A 145 6.35 -1.90 19.76
CA VAL A 145 5.00 -1.41 19.45
C VAL A 145 5.01 0.09 19.16
N SER A 146 5.74 0.88 19.95
CA SER A 146 5.85 2.33 19.76
C SER A 146 6.56 2.68 18.44
N LEU A 147 7.62 1.96 18.10
CA LEU A 147 8.31 2.09 16.81
C LEU A 147 7.40 1.71 15.64
N LEU A 148 6.57 0.68 15.77
CA LEU A 148 5.60 0.30 14.75
C LEU A 148 4.50 1.36 14.56
N ILE A 149 3.99 1.94 15.65
CA ILE A 149 3.01 3.03 15.58
C ILE A 149 3.62 4.25 14.87
N LEU A 150 4.88 4.57 15.16
CA LEU A 150 5.60 5.66 14.51
C LEU A 150 5.87 5.38 13.02
N ALA A 151 6.15 4.13 12.65
CA ALA A 151 6.38 3.70 11.28
C ALA A 151 5.09 3.55 10.46
N LEU A 152 3.94 3.40 11.12
CA LEU A 152 2.63 3.16 10.50
C LEU A 152 2.31 4.13 9.34
N PRO A 153 2.37 5.47 9.47
CA PRO A 153 2.04 6.37 8.36
C PRO A 153 2.90 6.14 7.11
N THR A 154 4.20 5.85 7.29
CA THR A 154 5.10 5.53 6.19
C THR A 154 4.73 4.20 5.53
N LEU A 155 4.44 3.18 6.34
CA LEU A 155 3.98 1.88 5.85
C LEU A 155 2.66 1.98 5.09
N LEU A 156 1.73 2.84 5.54
CA LEU A 156 0.46 3.10 4.86
C LEU A 156 0.68 3.71 3.47
N VAL A 157 1.53 4.75 3.38
CA VAL A 157 1.85 5.39 2.09
C VAL A 157 2.54 4.39 1.15
N LEU A 158 3.52 3.63 1.64
CA LEU A 158 4.21 2.61 0.85
C LEU A 158 3.24 1.53 0.35
N THR A 159 2.35 1.04 1.22
CA THR A 159 1.36 0.01 0.87
C THR A 159 0.38 0.53 -0.18
N TYR A 160 -0.07 1.78 -0.05
CA TYR A 160 -0.92 2.43 -1.05
C TYR A 160 -0.21 2.54 -2.41
N LEU A 161 1.03 3.06 -2.43
CA LEU A 161 1.82 3.21 -3.66
C LEU A 161 2.10 1.86 -4.33
N TYR A 162 2.46 0.84 -3.54
CA TYR A 162 2.64 -0.53 -4.02
C TYR A 162 1.37 -1.06 -4.68
N THR A 163 0.21 -0.87 -4.04
CA THR A 163 -1.10 -1.31 -4.55
C THR A 163 -1.45 -0.60 -5.85
N LEU A 164 -1.28 0.73 -5.89
CA LEU A 164 -1.52 1.55 -7.07
C LEU A 164 -0.64 1.10 -8.24
N LEU A 165 0.66 0.89 -8.00
CA LEU A 165 1.61 0.46 -9.01
C LEU A 165 1.29 -0.96 -9.52
N LYS A 166 1.03 -1.90 -8.62
CA LYS A 166 0.66 -3.29 -8.95
C LYS A 166 -0.51 -3.32 -9.93
N TYR A 167 -1.61 -2.65 -9.62
CA TYR A 167 -2.79 -2.67 -10.47
C TYR A 167 -2.60 -1.86 -11.76
N SER A 168 -1.82 -0.77 -11.72
CA SER A 168 -1.47 -0.03 -12.93
C SER A 168 -0.73 -0.91 -13.94
N ILE A 169 0.22 -1.74 -13.49
CA ILE A 169 0.95 -2.68 -14.35
C ILE A 169 0.00 -3.71 -14.98
N ILE A 170 -0.88 -4.32 -14.17
CA ILE A 170 -1.86 -5.29 -14.66
C ILE A 170 -2.78 -4.68 -15.72
N ILE A 171 -3.33 -3.50 -15.45
CA ILE A 171 -4.21 -2.76 -16.38
C ILE A 171 -3.48 -2.45 -17.69
N CYS A 172 -2.22 -2.01 -17.62
CA CYS A 172 -1.40 -1.74 -18.81
C CYS A 172 -1.18 -3.01 -19.63
N ILE A 173 -0.80 -4.13 -19.00
CA ILE A 173 -0.55 -5.40 -19.67
C ILE A 173 -1.82 -5.89 -20.36
N VAL A 174 -2.95 -5.95 -19.64
CA VAL A 174 -4.22 -6.42 -20.20
C VAL A 174 -4.69 -5.50 -21.33
N ALA A 175 -4.59 -4.18 -21.17
CA ALA A 175 -4.97 -3.25 -22.24
C ALA A 175 -4.13 -3.44 -23.52
N VAL A 176 -2.82 -3.65 -23.40
CA VAL A 176 -1.93 -3.88 -24.55
C VAL A 176 -2.21 -5.23 -25.21
N VAL A 177 -2.27 -6.31 -24.42
CA VAL A 177 -2.52 -7.66 -24.94
C VAL A 177 -3.88 -7.72 -25.64
N SER A 178 -4.92 -7.18 -25.02
CA SER A 178 -6.27 -7.19 -25.60
C SER A 178 -6.40 -6.27 -26.81
N PHE A 179 -5.64 -5.18 -26.88
CA PHE A 179 -5.58 -4.37 -28.10
C PHE A 179 -4.95 -5.16 -29.26
N ILE A 180 -3.86 -5.90 -29.02
CA ILE A 180 -3.25 -6.77 -30.04
C ILE A 180 -4.24 -7.84 -30.50
N LEU A 181 -4.92 -8.51 -29.56
CA LEU A 181 -5.93 -9.53 -29.87
C LEU A 181 -7.10 -8.95 -30.65
N ALA A 182 -7.60 -7.77 -30.27
CA ALA A 182 -8.65 -7.06 -30.99
C ALA A 182 -8.23 -6.75 -32.44
N ARG A 183 -6.99 -6.31 -32.65
CA ARG A 183 -6.45 -6.04 -34.00
C ARG A 183 -6.33 -7.31 -34.84
N VAL A 184 -5.89 -8.43 -34.26
CA VAL A 184 -5.85 -9.73 -34.96
C VAL A 184 -7.27 -10.20 -35.32
N ALA A 185 -8.24 -9.98 -34.45
CA ALA A 185 -9.65 -10.32 -34.67
C ALA A 185 -10.41 -9.35 -35.59
N ARG A 186 -9.77 -8.29 -36.10
CA ARG A 186 -10.41 -7.19 -36.85
C ARG A 186 -11.58 -6.53 -36.09
N PHE A 187 -11.41 -6.43 -34.79
CA PHE A 187 -12.34 -5.77 -33.90
C PHE A 187 -11.98 -4.28 -33.84
N GLY A 188 -12.96 -3.39 -34.06
CA GLY A 188 -12.77 -1.94 -34.21
C GLY A 188 -12.42 -1.19 -32.92
N LEU A 189 -11.71 -1.82 -31.98
CA LEU A 189 -11.30 -1.21 -30.72
C LEU A 189 -10.03 -0.38 -30.88
N GLU A 190 -10.10 0.88 -30.43
CA GLU A 190 -8.93 1.73 -30.31
C GLU A 190 -8.22 1.53 -28.96
N LEU A 191 -6.88 1.65 -28.94
CA LEU A 191 -6.09 1.51 -27.72
C LEU A 191 -6.56 2.42 -26.56
N PRO A 192 -6.95 3.70 -26.77
CA PRO A 192 -7.49 4.54 -25.71
C PRO A 192 -8.82 4.01 -25.13
N GLN A 193 -9.64 3.36 -25.94
CA GLN A 193 -10.90 2.74 -25.48
C GLN A 193 -10.58 1.50 -24.65
N THR A 194 -9.72 0.60 -25.15
CA THR A 194 -9.29 -0.60 -24.42
C THR A 194 -8.67 -0.24 -23.06
N PHE A 195 -7.84 0.80 -23.01
CA PHE A 195 -7.24 1.28 -21.76
C PHE A 195 -8.29 1.83 -20.78
N LYS A 196 -9.29 2.58 -21.26
CA LYS A 196 -10.40 3.06 -20.42
C LYS A 196 -11.23 1.88 -19.89
N ILE A 197 -11.57 0.91 -20.73
CA ILE A 197 -12.27 -0.33 -20.31
C ILE A 197 -11.47 -1.05 -19.22
N ALA A 198 -10.15 -1.19 -19.40
CA ALA A 198 -9.28 -1.81 -18.41
C ALA A 198 -9.27 -1.07 -17.06
N LEU A 199 -9.28 0.27 -17.07
CA LEU A 199 -9.38 1.07 -15.85
C LEU A 199 -10.72 0.85 -15.12
N PHE A 200 -11.85 0.89 -15.82
CA PHE A 200 -13.16 0.72 -15.18
C PHE A 200 -13.44 -0.74 -14.77
N ALA A 201 -13.00 -1.72 -15.56
CA ALA A 201 -13.12 -3.13 -15.24
C ALA A 201 -12.27 -3.54 -14.03
N SER A 202 -11.23 -2.76 -13.68
CA SER A 202 -10.44 -2.99 -12.48
C SER A 202 -11.23 -2.79 -11.18
N THR A 203 -12.43 -2.21 -11.26
CA THR A 203 -13.20 -1.86 -10.07
C THR A 203 -13.64 -3.07 -9.24
N PRO A 204 -14.31 -4.08 -9.81
CA PRO A 204 -14.56 -5.35 -9.13
C PRO A 204 -13.29 -6.03 -8.62
N MET A 205 -12.20 -5.99 -9.40
CA MET A 205 -10.92 -6.61 -9.02
C MET A 205 -10.35 -6.04 -7.74
N ILE A 206 -10.20 -4.70 -7.67
CA ILE A 206 -9.60 -4.00 -6.53
C ILE A 206 -10.51 -4.12 -5.30
N THR A 207 -11.83 -4.03 -5.51
CA THR A 207 -12.83 -4.21 -4.45
C THR A 207 -12.73 -5.61 -3.85
N LEU A 208 -12.72 -6.64 -4.70
CA LEU A 208 -12.65 -8.01 -4.23
C LEU A 208 -11.31 -8.29 -3.55
N ALA A 209 -10.19 -7.84 -4.14
CA ALA A 209 -8.87 -8.07 -3.60
C ALA A 209 -8.68 -7.49 -2.19
N LEU A 210 -9.19 -6.29 -1.94
CA LEU A 210 -9.05 -5.64 -0.64
C LEU A 210 -10.04 -6.18 0.40
N LEU A 211 -11.21 -6.66 -0.02
CA LEU A 211 -12.20 -7.28 0.89
C LEU A 211 -11.85 -8.72 1.25
N THR A 212 -11.28 -9.51 0.33
CA THR A 212 -11.04 -10.95 0.57
C THR A 212 -9.71 -11.22 1.23
N LYS A 213 -8.65 -10.46 0.89
CA LYS A 213 -7.28 -10.75 1.32
C LYS A 213 -7.09 -10.84 2.85
N PRO A 214 -7.74 -10.01 3.70
CA PRO A 214 -7.61 -10.14 5.15
C PRO A 214 -8.21 -11.44 5.70
N TYR A 215 -9.18 -12.03 5.02
CA TYR A 215 -9.97 -13.15 5.55
C TYR A 215 -9.69 -14.49 4.86
N VAL A 216 -9.48 -14.47 3.53
CA VAL A 216 -9.33 -15.68 2.70
C VAL A 216 -8.23 -15.48 1.66
N PRO A 217 -6.95 -15.62 2.03
CA PRO A 217 -5.82 -15.42 1.12
C PRO A 217 -5.80 -16.36 -0.10
N SER A 218 -6.44 -17.53 0.02
CA SER A 218 -6.49 -18.55 -1.05
C SER A 218 -7.31 -18.13 -2.26
N LEU A 219 -8.20 -17.14 -2.13
CA LEU A 219 -9.04 -16.65 -3.23
C LEU A 219 -8.34 -15.63 -4.14
N GLY A 220 -7.01 -15.48 -4.03
CA GLY A 220 -6.25 -14.48 -4.79
C GLY A 220 -6.37 -14.57 -6.31
N TYR A 221 -6.73 -15.72 -6.89
CA TYR A 221 -6.96 -15.83 -8.34
C TYR A 221 -8.34 -15.38 -8.79
N LEU A 222 -9.33 -15.39 -7.89
CA LEU A 222 -10.72 -15.06 -8.19
C LEU A 222 -10.85 -13.59 -8.62
N GLU A 223 -10.08 -12.68 -8.02
CA GLU A 223 -10.09 -11.25 -8.36
C GLU A 223 -9.69 -11.01 -9.82
N TYR A 224 -8.69 -11.73 -10.34
CA TYR A 224 -8.25 -11.62 -11.73
C TYR A 224 -9.23 -12.27 -12.69
N LEU A 225 -9.90 -13.34 -12.29
CA LEU A 225 -10.95 -13.96 -13.11
C LEU A 225 -12.15 -13.00 -13.27
N VAL A 226 -12.61 -12.41 -12.17
CA VAL A 226 -13.70 -11.42 -12.18
C VAL A 226 -13.29 -10.21 -13.02
N TYR A 227 -12.05 -9.73 -12.87
CA TYR A 227 -11.50 -8.66 -13.71
C TYR A 227 -11.62 -8.97 -15.20
N LEU A 228 -11.14 -10.15 -15.62
CA LEU A 228 -11.14 -10.56 -17.03
C LEU A 228 -12.56 -10.67 -17.57
N ILE A 229 -13.51 -11.21 -16.79
CA ILE A 229 -14.92 -11.29 -17.19
C ILE A 229 -15.48 -9.88 -17.47
N PHE A 230 -15.33 -8.95 -16.52
CA PHE A 230 -15.80 -7.57 -16.69
C PHE A 230 -15.13 -6.86 -17.86
N PHE A 231 -13.83 -7.07 -18.01
CA PHE A 231 -13.05 -6.51 -19.10
C PHE A 231 -13.51 -7.03 -20.47
N ILE A 232 -13.69 -8.35 -20.62
CA ILE A 232 -14.17 -8.98 -21.86
C ILE A 232 -15.57 -8.48 -22.21
N LEU A 233 -16.48 -8.42 -21.24
CA LEU A 233 -17.83 -7.87 -21.45
C LEU A 233 -17.79 -6.41 -21.90
N GLY A 234 -16.90 -5.60 -21.29
CA GLY A 234 -16.67 -4.23 -21.71
C GLY A 234 -16.13 -4.12 -23.13
N CYS A 235 -15.20 -4.98 -23.53
CA CYS A 235 -14.72 -5.04 -24.91
C CYS A 235 -15.83 -5.41 -25.89
N ILE A 236 -16.60 -6.48 -25.62
CA ILE A 236 -17.72 -6.91 -26.47
C ILE A 236 -18.75 -5.80 -26.64
N LYS A 237 -19.02 -5.04 -25.58
CA LYS A 237 -20.03 -3.97 -25.60
C LYS A 237 -19.61 -2.75 -26.42
N ILE A 238 -18.31 -2.46 -26.47
CA ILE A 238 -17.77 -1.24 -27.09
C ILE A 238 -17.27 -1.48 -28.51
N GLY A 239 -16.68 -2.64 -28.77
CA GLY A 239 -16.12 -2.91 -30.08
C GLY A 239 -17.22 -3.41 -31.02
N ASP A 240 -17.23 -2.81 -32.20
CA ASP A 240 -17.96 -3.34 -33.33
C ASP A 240 -16.98 -4.12 -34.21
N PHE A 241 -17.46 -5.18 -34.86
CA PHE A 241 -16.69 -5.78 -35.94
C PHE A 241 -16.57 -4.74 -37.04
N GLU A 242 -15.35 -4.47 -37.51
CA GLU A 242 -15.17 -3.65 -38.71
C GLU A 242 -15.99 -4.33 -39.81
N GLU A 243 -17.10 -3.70 -40.23
CA GLU A 243 -17.81 -4.14 -41.42
C GLU A 243 -16.77 -4.19 -42.52
N VAL A 244 -16.44 -5.40 -42.97
CA VAL A 244 -15.47 -5.64 -44.04
C VAL A 244 -15.83 -4.69 -45.15
N ALA A 245 -15.05 -3.62 -45.31
CA ALA A 245 -15.42 -2.48 -46.14
C ALA A 245 -15.88 -3.04 -47.48
N LYS A 246 -17.19 -2.96 -47.76
CA LYS A 246 -17.73 -3.48 -49.01
C LYS A 246 -16.91 -2.81 -50.11
N PRO A 247 -16.27 -3.58 -51.00
CA PRO A 247 -15.42 -3.01 -52.02
C PRO A 247 -16.26 -1.96 -52.74
N LYS A 248 -15.79 -0.71 -52.74
CA LYS A 248 -16.42 0.40 -53.47
C LYS A 248 -16.74 -0.13 -54.86
N GLU A 249 -18.03 -0.35 -55.16
CA GLU A 249 -18.47 -0.66 -56.51
C GLU A 249 -17.92 0.47 -57.37
N ARG A 250 -16.95 0.13 -58.24
CA ARG A 250 -16.46 1.09 -59.23
C ARG A 250 -17.64 1.33 -60.16
N GLU A 251 -18.31 2.46 -60.01
CA GLU A 251 -19.22 2.99 -61.01
C GLU A 251 -18.47 2.95 -62.35
N ARG A 252 -18.96 2.11 -63.27
CA ARG A 252 -18.48 1.98 -64.65
C ARG A 252 -19.30 2.90 -65.53
#